data_AF-A0A4Q5IYJ0-F1
#
_entry.id   AF-A0A4Q5IYJ0-F1
#
_cell.length_a   1.000
_cell.length_b   1.000
_cell.length_c   1.000
_cell.angle_alpha   90.00
_cell.angle_beta   90.00
_cell.angle_gamma   90.00
#
_symmetry.space_group_name_H-M   'P 1'
#
loop_
_entity.id
_entity.type
_entity.pdbx_description
1 polymer ?
#
loop_
_entity_poly.entity_id
_entity_poly.type
_entity_poly.pdbx_seq_one_letter_code
_entity_poly.pdbx_strand_id
1 'polypeptide(L)'
;ELQAPYVLVKEVAESGKLPVVLFTAGGIATPADAAMMMQLGAEGVFVGSGIFKSGNPAQRAEAIVKATTFFDDPDVVAKVSRGLGEAMVGINVEEIPEPHRLAERGW
;
A
#
# COMPACT_ATOMS: atom_id res chain seq x y z
N GLU A 1 -17.57 5.25 25.78
CA GLU A 1 -18.12 6.03 24.66
C GLU A 1 -17.53 5.50 23.36
N LEU A 2 -18.30 5.40 22.27
CA LEU A 2 -17.79 4.91 20.99
C LEU A 2 -16.72 5.90 20.48
N GLN A 3 -15.52 5.42 20.15
CA GLN A 3 -14.43 6.24 19.62
C GLN A 3 -14.61 6.59 18.12
N ALA A 4 -15.83 6.43 17.59
CA ALA A 4 -16.22 6.74 16.23
C ALA A 4 -17.72 7.13 16.18
N PRO A 5 -18.15 8.03 15.26
CA PRO A 5 -19.54 8.44 15.14
C PRO A 5 -20.46 7.27 14.76
N TYR A 6 -21.50 7.02 15.55
CA TYR A 6 -22.44 5.91 15.34
C TYR A 6 -23.06 5.89 13.94
N VAL A 7 -23.47 7.06 13.43
CA VAL A 7 -24.11 7.17 12.10
C VAL A 7 -23.19 6.68 10.99
N LEU A 8 -21.89 7.04 11.03
CA LEU A 8 -20.90 6.60 10.05
C LEU A 8 -20.64 5.09 10.17
N VAL A 9 -20.54 4.56 11.39
CA VAL A 9 -20.35 3.11 11.59
C VAL A 9 -21.53 2.32 11.05
N LYS A 10 -22.76 2.81 11.27
CA LYS A 10 -23.98 2.21 10.71
C LYS A 10 -23.96 2.23 9.19
N GLU A 11 -23.61 3.36 8.56
CA GLU A 11 -23.51 3.48 7.11
C GLU A 11 -22.48 2.52 6.51
N VAL A 12 -21.31 2.37 7.14
CA VAL A 12 -20.27 1.42 6.69
C VAL A 12 -20.77 -0.03 6.83
N ALA A 13 -21.49 -0.35 7.91
CA ALA A 13 -22.04 -1.69 8.11
C ALA A 13 -23.14 -2.04 7.08
N GLU A 14 -23.95 -1.06 6.67
CA GLU A 14 -25.00 -1.23 5.66
C GLU A 14 -24.45 -1.27 4.23
N SER A 15 -23.46 -0.44 3.92
CA SER A 15 -22.89 -0.31 2.57
C SER A 15 -21.72 -1.25 2.28
N GLY A 16 -21.08 -1.79 3.31
CA GLY A 16 -19.91 -2.66 3.20
C GLY A 16 -18.61 -1.93 2.82
N LYS A 17 -18.60 -0.60 2.78
CA LYS A 17 -17.43 0.21 2.38
C LYS A 17 -17.38 1.56 3.09
N LEU A 18 -16.23 2.22 3.01
CA LEU A 18 -16.10 3.59 3.51
C LEU A 18 -16.85 4.57 2.59
N PRO A 19 -17.40 5.68 3.12
CA PRO A 19 -18.07 6.72 2.33
C PRO A 19 -17.08 7.62 1.56
N VAL A 20 -15.81 7.21 1.48
CA VAL A 20 -14.70 7.92 0.83
C VAL A 20 -13.77 6.89 0.19
N VAL A 21 -12.96 7.34 -0.78
CA VAL A 21 -12.02 6.47 -1.48
C VAL A 21 -10.91 5.98 -0.54
N LEU A 22 -10.69 4.67 -0.51
CA LEU A 22 -9.68 4.01 0.32
C LEU A 22 -8.36 3.85 -0.45
N PHE A 23 -7.41 4.77 -0.23
CA PHE A 23 -6.04 4.59 -0.67
C PHE A 23 -5.18 3.98 0.45
N THR A 24 -4.32 3.02 0.11
CA THR A 24 -3.29 2.51 1.02
C THR A 24 -1.96 3.21 0.80
N ALA A 25 -1.23 3.51 1.87
CA ALA A 25 0.04 4.22 1.83
C ALA A 25 1.04 3.64 2.84
N GLY A 26 2.32 3.77 2.53
CA GLY A 26 3.42 3.35 3.40
C GLY A 26 3.93 1.93 3.11
N GLY A 27 5.25 1.77 2.98
CA GLY A 27 5.88 0.46 2.81
C GLY A 27 5.77 -0.18 1.41
N ILE A 28 4.98 0.39 0.48
CA ILE A 28 4.86 -0.12 -0.89
C ILE A 28 6.17 0.12 -1.65
N ALA A 29 6.92 -0.96 -1.91
CA ALA A 29 8.26 -0.90 -2.50
C ALA A 29 8.34 -1.65 -3.84
N THR A 30 7.43 -2.59 -4.07
CA THR A 30 7.42 -3.49 -5.23
C THR A 30 6.06 -3.51 -5.93
N PRO A 31 6.00 -3.96 -7.19
CA PRO A 31 4.72 -4.16 -7.89
C PRO A 31 3.81 -5.19 -7.17
N ALA A 32 4.41 -6.19 -6.51
CA ALA A 32 3.66 -7.18 -5.74
C ALA A 32 2.96 -6.55 -4.51
N ASP A 33 3.62 -5.63 -3.81
CA ASP A 33 3.00 -4.91 -2.68
C ASP A 33 1.79 -4.10 -3.16
N ALA A 34 1.93 -3.40 -4.28
CA ALA A 34 0.85 -2.61 -4.87
C ALA A 34 -0.34 -3.49 -5.27
N ALA A 35 -0.07 -4.61 -5.97
CA ALA A 35 -1.11 -5.56 -6.35
C ALA A 35 -1.80 -6.18 -5.13
N MET A 36 -1.04 -6.55 -4.10
CA MET A 36 -1.58 -7.09 -2.85
C MET A 36 -2.54 -6.11 -2.18
N MET A 37 -2.20 -4.82 -2.11
CA MET A 37 -3.09 -3.82 -1.52
C MET A 37 -4.41 -3.70 -2.28
N MET A 38 -4.36 -3.72 -3.61
CA MET A 38 -5.57 -3.72 -4.43
C MET A 38 -6.42 -4.99 -4.21
N GLN A 39 -5.79 -6.17 -4.11
CA GLN A 39 -6.48 -7.44 -3.79
C GLN A 39 -7.13 -7.45 -2.40
N LEU A 40 -6.57 -6.69 -1.44
CA LEU A 40 -7.14 -6.50 -0.10
C LEU A 40 -8.29 -5.48 -0.06
N GLY A 41 -8.68 -4.91 -1.20
CA GLY A 41 -9.81 -3.99 -1.33
C GLY A 41 -9.44 -2.51 -1.30
N ALA A 42 -8.16 -2.16 -1.49
CA ALA A 42 -7.78 -0.77 -1.74
C ALA A 42 -8.32 -0.30 -3.10
N GLU A 43 -8.70 0.97 -3.17
CA GLU A 43 -9.12 1.65 -4.40
C GLU A 43 -7.95 2.40 -5.07
N GLY A 44 -6.79 2.41 -4.42
CA GLY A 44 -5.55 2.98 -4.95
C GLY A 44 -4.39 2.86 -3.97
N VAL A 45 -3.19 3.16 -4.46
CA VAL A 45 -1.95 3.11 -3.67
C VAL A 45 -1.19 4.43 -3.75
N PHE A 46 -0.59 4.86 -2.64
CA PHE A 46 0.38 5.95 -2.61
C PHE A 46 1.79 5.41 -2.45
N VAL A 47 2.68 5.80 -3.36
CA VAL A 47 4.08 5.37 -3.37
C VAL A 47 5.02 6.56 -3.47
N GLY A 48 5.84 6.75 -2.44
CA GLY A 48 6.89 7.77 -2.39
C GLY A 48 8.28 7.13 -2.47
N SER A 49 8.84 6.78 -1.31
CA SER A 49 10.19 6.21 -1.20
C SER A 49 10.38 4.93 -2.02
N GLY A 50 9.34 4.11 -2.17
CA GLY A 50 9.40 2.88 -2.97
C GLY A 50 9.83 3.11 -4.41
N ILE A 51 9.48 4.25 -4.99
CA ILE A 51 9.89 4.66 -6.34
C ILE A 51 11.23 5.41 -6.28
N PHE A 52 11.28 6.51 -5.52
CA PHE A 52 12.39 7.47 -5.62
C PHE A 52 13.68 7.05 -4.91
N LYS A 53 13.63 6.07 -4.00
CA LYS A 53 14.82 5.47 -3.37
C LYS A 53 15.23 4.14 -4.01
N SER A 54 14.70 3.80 -5.19
CA SER A 54 15.08 2.59 -5.92
C SER A 54 16.21 2.83 -6.92
N GLY A 55 16.81 1.75 -7.42
CA GLY A 55 17.89 1.84 -8.42
C GLY A 55 17.45 2.39 -9.79
N ASN A 56 16.17 2.28 -10.16
CA ASN A 56 15.62 2.86 -11.38
C ASN A 56 14.17 3.37 -11.15
N PRO A 57 14.00 4.63 -10.71
CA PRO A 57 12.70 5.18 -10.37
C PRO A 57 11.68 5.17 -11.51
N ALA A 58 12.10 5.47 -12.75
CA ALA A 58 11.18 5.53 -13.90
C ALA A 58 10.59 4.15 -14.23
N GLN A 59 11.46 3.14 -14.33
CA GLN A 59 11.03 1.76 -14.58
C GLN A 59 10.17 1.21 -13.45
N ARG A 60 10.51 1.54 -12.20
CA ARG A 60 9.73 1.11 -11.03
C ARG A 60 8.37 1.78 -10.95
N ALA A 61 8.28 3.07 -11.25
CA ALA A 61 7.01 3.79 -11.32
C ALA A 61 6.08 3.15 -12.37
N GLU A 62 6.60 2.87 -13.57
CA GLU A 62 5.84 2.19 -14.62
C GLU A 62 5.36 0.80 -14.18
N ALA A 63 6.23 0.02 -13.54
CA ALA A 63 5.90 -1.31 -13.04
C ALA A 63 4.81 -1.28 -11.95
N ILE A 64 4.91 -0.33 -11.00
CA ILE A 64 3.90 -0.14 -9.95
C ILE A 64 2.55 0.26 -10.56
N VAL A 65 2.53 1.23 -11.49
CA VAL A 65 1.28 1.64 -12.16
C VAL A 65 0.61 0.46 -12.87
N LYS A 66 1.39 -0.35 -13.60
CA LYS A 66 0.86 -1.54 -14.28
C LYS A 66 0.35 -2.59 -13.30
N ALA A 67 1.08 -2.87 -12.21
CA ALA A 67 0.63 -3.83 -11.22
C ALA A 67 -0.60 -3.36 -10.44
N THR A 68 -0.74 -2.06 -10.16
CA THR A 68 -1.98 -1.50 -9.58
C THR A 68 -3.16 -1.63 -10.54
N THR A 69 -2.92 -1.51 -11.86
CA THR A 69 -3.98 -1.59 -12.88
C THR A 69 -4.43 -3.03 -13.14
N PHE A 70 -3.48 -3.98 -13.18
CA PHE A 70 -3.70 -5.39 -13.50
C PHE A 70 -3.40 -6.29 -12.28
N PHE A 71 -3.85 -5.87 -11.10
CA PHE A 71 -3.48 -6.48 -9.83
C PHE A 71 -3.98 -7.93 -9.68
N ASP A 72 -4.99 -8.31 -10.44
CA ASP A 72 -5.63 -9.63 -10.48
C ASP A 72 -5.06 -10.54 -11.58
N ASP A 73 -4.17 -10.03 -12.44
CA ASP A 73 -3.45 -10.80 -13.45
C ASP A 73 -2.05 -11.18 -12.95
N PRO A 74 -1.85 -12.42 -12.46
CA PRO A 74 -0.56 -12.84 -11.92
C PRO A 74 0.56 -12.86 -12.97
N ASP A 75 0.24 -13.06 -14.26
CA ASP A 75 1.22 -13.05 -15.34
C ASP A 75 1.73 -11.63 -15.61
N VAL A 76 0.85 -10.64 -15.59
CA VAL A 76 1.23 -9.22 -15.69
C VAL A 76 2.06 -8.80 -14.49
N VAL A 77 1.63 -9.11 -13.26
CA VAL A 77 2.38 -8.78 -12.03
C VAL A 77 3.77 -9.41 -12.05
N ALA A 78 3.87 -10.68 -12.43
CA ALA A 78 5.15 -11.36 -12.56
C ALA A 78 6.03 -10.75 -13.65
N LYS A 79 5.46 -10.38 -14.80
CA LYS A 79 6.18 -9.77 -15.92
C LYS A 79 6.75 -8.40 -15.55
N VAL A 80 5.96 -7.51 -14.94
CA VAL A 80 6.39 -6.14 -14.61
C VAL A 80 7.35 -6.10 -13.42
N SER A 81 7.40 -7.16 -12.60
CA SER A 81 8.35 -7.28 -11.49
C SER A 81 9.78 -7.63 -11.92
N ARG A 82 10.01 -7.98 -13.20
CA ARG A 82 11.33 -8.40 -13.69
C ARG A 82 12.26 -7.21 -13.92
N GLY A 83 13.53 -7.39 -13.57
CA GLY A 83 14.60 -6.47 -13.95
C GLY A 83 14.50 -5.07 -13.31
N LEU A 84 13.82 -4.93 -12.17
CA LEU A 84 13.63 -3.64 -11.48
C LEU A 84 14.79 -3.24 -10.55
N GLY A 85 15.80 -4.10 -10.42
CA GLY A 85 16.89 -3.93 -9.45
C GLY A 85 16.41 -4.01 -8.00
N GLU A 86 17.26 -3.56 -7.08
CA GLU A 86 16.97 -3.59 -5.64
C GLU A 86 15.83 -2.64 -5.29
N ALA A 87 14.93 -3.14 -4.43
CA ALA A 87 13.89 -2.32 -3.82
C ALA A 87 14.46 -1.39 -2.75
N MET A 88 13.64 -0.44 -2.29
CA MET A 88 14.01 0.33 -1.11
C MET A 88 14.26 -0.61 0.07
N VAL A 89 15.32 -0.33 0.84
CA VAL A 89 15.57 -1.03 2.10
C VAL A 89 14.57 -0.54 3.14
N GLY A 90 13.82 -1.47 3.73
CA GLY A 90 12.95 -1.18 4.86
C GLY A 90 13.74 -0.86 6.13
N ILE A 91 13.11 -0.17 7.07
CA ILE A 91 13.65 0.02 8.42
C ILE A 91 12.90 -0.94 9.33
N ASN A 92 13.60 -1.76 10.11
CA ASN A 92 12.94 -2.65 11.06
C ASN A 92 12.26 -1.85 12.17
N VAL A 93 11.10 -2.30 12.64
CA VAL A 93 10.36 -1.60 13.71
C VAL A 93 11.20 -1.44 14.99
N GLU A 94 12.05 -2.41 15.28
CA GLU A 94 13.01 -2.37 16.40
C GLU A 94 14.01 -1.21 16.28
N GLU A 95 14.36 -0.82 15.06
CA GLU A 95 15.30 0.26 14.75
C GLU A 95 14.62 1.64 14.70
N ILE A 96 13.28 1.69 14.69
CA ILE A 96 12.52 2.95 14.74
C ILE A 96 12.47 3.44 16.20
N PRO A 97 12.98 4.65 16.51
CA PRO A 97 12.87 5.21 17.86
C PRO A 97 11.42 5.30 18.30
N GLU A 98 11.13 5.04 19.58
CA GLU A 98 9.76 5.01 20.13
C GLU A 98 8.86 6.19 19.69
N PRO A 99 9.32 7.46 19.68
CA PRO A 99 8.49 8.59 19.27
C PRO A 99 8.04 8.58 17.80
N HIS A 100 8.67 7.76 16.97
CA HIS A 100 8.41 7.68 15.52
C HIS A 100 7.62 6.42 15.13
N ARG A 101 7.24 5.57 16.08
CA ARG A 101 6.38 4.41 15.83
C ARG A 101 4.93 4.88 15.67
N LEU A 102 4.26 4.41 14.61
CA LEU A 102 2.94 4.93 14.19
C LEU A 102 1.79 4.59 15.15
N ALA A 103 1.99 3.69 16.14
CA ALA A 103 1.03 3.44 17.22
C ALA A 103 1.66 2.76 18.47
N GLU A 104 1.28 3.18 19.67
CA GLU A 104 1.45 2.42 20.94
C GLU A 104 0.20 1.56 21.28
N ARG A 105 -0.90 1.70 20.53
CA ARG A 105 -2.14 0.93 20.73
C ARG A 105 -2.30 -0.13 19.64
N GLY A 106 -2.52 -1.37 20.07
CA GLY A 106 -2.84 -2.50 19.20
C GLY A 106 -2.08 -3.77 19.56
N TRP A 107 -2.57 -4.50 20.56
CA TRP A 107 -2.85 -5.93 20.48
C TRP A 107 -4.31 -6.12 20.90
#